data_AF-A0A946KQN8-F1
#
_entry.id   AF-A0A946KQN8-F1
#
_cell.length_a   1.000
_cell.length_b   1.000
_cell.length_c   1.000
_cell.angle_alpha   90.00
_cell.angle_beta   90.00
_cell.angle_gamma   90.00
#
_symmetry.space_group_name_H-M   'P 1'
#
loop_
_entity.id
_entity.type
_entity.pdbx_description
1 polymer ?
#
loop_
_entity_poly.entity_id
_entity_poly.type
_entity_poly.pdbx_seq_one_letter_code
_entity_poly.pdbx_strand_id
1 'polypeptide(L)'
;EDNFKFGIALKNVGPRMSFSGDGLSFRGIVGDADDYKMTVEQRSSELELPALLNIGTSYDINIGRSRITGAGTFTSNSFQKDQYRLGCEVSFREIFMIRTGYTYEEGIRTPSTRTTALRGPSAGFTLELPMGDNGSTFGLDYSYRHTDPFQGSHTIGARINL
;
A
#
# COMPACT_ATOMS: atom_id res chain seq x y z
N GLU A 1 16.33 -14.90 -21.63
CA GLU A 1 17.52 -14.83 -20.77
C GLU A 1 17.60 -13.58 -19.90
N ASP A 2 16.55 -12.74 -19.80
CA ASP A 2 16.50 -11.68 -18.79
C ASP A 2 15.25 -11.82 -17.93
N ASN A 3 15.45 -12.27 -16.69
CA ASN A 3 14.38 -12.39 -15.70
C ASN A 3 14.51 -11.35 -14.58
N PHE A 4 15.43 -10.39 -14.73
CA PHE A 4 15.61 -9.29 -13.81
C PHE A 4 14.70 -8.13 -14.19
N LYS A 5 13.95 -7.61 -13.22
CA LYS A 5 13.08 -6.44 -13.38
C LYS A 5 13.47 -5.40 -12.36
N PHE A 6 13.50 -4.15 -12.78
CA PHE A 6 13.78 -2.99 -11.94
C PHE A 6 12.76 -1.91 -12.25
N GLY A 7 12.23 -1.26 -11.22
CA GLY A 7 11.24 -0.21 -11.35
C GLY A 7 11.39 0.85 -10.28
N ILE A 8 11.17 2.11 -10.66
CA ILE A 8 11.12 3.25 -9.74
C ILE A 8 9.76 3.90 -9.93
N ALA A 9 9.06 4.20 -8.83
CA ALA A 9 7.79 4.90 -8.84
C ALA A 9 7.78 6.02 -7.81
N LEU A 10 7.49 7.24 -8.24
CA LEU A 10 7.21 8.38 -7.37
C LEU A 10 5.70 8.58 -7.27
N LYS A 11 5.18 8.71 -6.05
CA LYS A 11 3.76 9.01 -5.79
C LYS A 11 3.63 10.33 -5.05
N ASN A 12 2.47 10.96 -5.23
CA ASN A 12 2.07 12.21 -4.56
C ASN A 12 3.00 13.39 -4.87
N VAL A 13 3.60 13.41 -6.05
CA VAL A 13 4.33 14.58 -6.57
C VAL A 13 3.30 15.49 -7.24
N GLY A 14 2.92 16.58 -6.58
CA GLY A 14 1.90 17.48 -7.10
C GLY A 14 1.65 18.70 -6.22
N PRO A 15 0.82 19.65 -6.71
CA PRO A 15 0.47 20.86 -5.96
C PRO A 15 -0.24 20.52 -4.65
N ARG A 16 -0.15 21.44 -3.70
CA ARG A 16 -0.71 21.29 -2.34
C ARG A 16 -2.21 21.06 -2.40
N MET A 17 -2.72 20.18 -1.55
CA MET A 17 -4.14 19.94 -1.42
C MET A 17 -4.73 21.00 -0.48
N SER A 18 -5.76 21.70 -0.93
CA SER A 18 -6.59 22.55 -0.07
C SER A 18 -7.96 21.90 0.10
N PHE A 19 -8.46 21.90 1.33
CA PHE A 19 -9.84 21.53 1.60
C PHE A 19 -10.70 22.78 1.52
N SER A 20 -11.77 22.74 0.72
CA SER A 20 -12.80 23.78 0.68
C SER A 20 -14.16 23.16 1.00
N GLY A 21 -14.98 23.88 1.76
CA GLY A 21 -16.30 23.41 2.18
C GLY A 21 -16.94 24.33 3.22
N ASP A 22 -18.27 24.36 3.25
CA ASP A 22 -19.09 25.30 4.04
C ASP A 22 -18.98 25.12 5.57
N GLY A 23 -18.20 24.13 6.02
CA GLY A 23 -17.89 23.91 7.44
C GLY A 23 -16.87 24.88 8.04
N LEU A 24 -16.26 25.76 7.24
CA LEU A 24 -15.35 26.83 7.69
C LEU A 24 -16.01 28.22 7.68
N SER A 25 -17.30 28.29 7.39
CA SER A 25 -18.12 29.50 7.38
C SER A 25 -18.69 29.74 8.79
N PHE A 26 -18.17 30.71 9.54
CA PHE A 26 -18.80 31.15 10.80
C PHE A 26 -19.48 32.51 10.62
N ARG A 27 -20.69 32.67 11.15
CA ARG A 27 -21.35 33.99 11.20
C ARG A 27 -20.73 34.80 12.33
N GLY A 28 -19.88 35.77 11.97
CA GLY A 28 -19.34 36.76 12.91
C GLY A 28 -20.21 38.01 12.90
N ILE A 29 -20.43 38.59 14.08
CA ILE A 29 -21.05 39.92 14.22
C ILE A 29 -19.89 40.93 14.24
N VAL A 30 -19.92 41.93 13.36
CA VAL A 30 -18.92 43.01 13.32
C VAL A 30 -19.63 44.31 13.68
N GLY A 31 -19.36 44.84 14.88
CA GLY A 31 -19.81 46.17 15.34
C GLY A 31 -20.87 46.15 16.46
N ASP A 32 -20.92 47.25 17.20
CA ASP A 32 -21.73 47.52 18.41
C ASP A 32 -23.25 47.71 18.15
N ALA A 33 -23.77 47.19 17.04
CA ALA A 33 -25.19 47.25 16.72
C ALA A 33 -25.65 45.94 16.09
N ASP A 34 -26.59 45.30 16.78
CA ASP A 34 -27.06 43.92 16.74
C ASP A 34 -27.79 43.49 15.44
N ASP A 35 -27.33 43.90 14.25
CA ASP A 35 -28.10 43.63 13.00
C ASP A 35 -27.30 43.26 11.74
N TYR A 36 -25.96 43.26 11.76
CA TYR A 36 -25.17 42.84 10.59
C TYR A 36 -24.39 41.54 10.83
N LYS A 37 -25.00 40.41 10.43
CA LYS A 37 -24.39 39.08 10.48
C LYS A 37 -23.62 38.83 9.18
N MET A 38 -22.29 38.91 9.21
CA MET A 38 -21.45 38.61 8.05
C MET A 38 -20.92 37.17 8.15
N THR A 39 -20.98 36.41 7.05
CA THR A 39 -20.34 35.09 6.95
C THR A 39 -18.84 35.30 6.73
N VAL A 40 -18.03 34.91 7.70
CA VAL A 40 -16.56 34.95 7.61
C VAL A 40 -16.08 33.53 7.31
N GLU A 41 -15.35 33.39 6.22
CA GLU A 41 -14.76 32.12 5.79
C GLU A 41 -13.32 32.02 6.34
N GLN A 42 -13.07 31.04 7.22
CA GLN A 42 -11.71 30.72 7.65
C GLN A 42 -11.00 29.96 6.53
N ARG A 43 -9.92 30.51 5.97
CA ARG A 43 -9.16 29.84 4.90
C ARG A 43 -8.51 28.57 5.47
N SER A 44 -8.81 27.42 4.86
CA SER A 44 -8.19 26.15 5.22
C SER A 44 -6.68 26.20 4.90
N SER A 45 -5.87 25.69 5.82
CA SER A 45 -4.41 25.57 5.62
C SER A 45 -4.11 24.63 4.44
N GLU A 46 -3.15 25.00 3.62
CA GLU A 46 -2.66 24.17 2.52
C GLU A 46 -1.89 22.97 3.09
N LEU A 47 -2.32 21.74 2.78
CA LEU A 47 -1.66 20.53 3.22
C LEU A 47 -0.83 19.94 2.07
N GLU A 48 0.47 19.73 2.30
CA GLU A 48 1.30 18.96 1.37
C GLU A 48 1.02 17.47 1.57
N LEU A 49 0.69 16.78 0.47
CA LEU A 49 0.64 15.33 0.52
C LEU A 49 2.08 14.78 0.64
N PRO A 50 2.33 13.81 1.51
CA PRO A 50 3.64 13.21 1.65
C PRO A 50 4.06 12.51 0.36
N ALA A 51 5.16 12.97 -0.25
CA ALA A 51 5.74 12.33 -1.42
C ALA A 51 6.37 10.97 -1.04
N LEU A 52 6.18 9.98 -1.90
CA LEU A 52 6.63 8.60 -1.68
C LEU A 52 7.50 8.15 -2.86
N LEU A 53 8.75 7.81 -2.60
CA LEU A 53 9.66 7.19 -3.56
C LEU A 53 9.69 5.68 -3.32
N ASN A 54 9.36 4.89 -4.33
CA ASN A 54 9.44 3.43 -4.28
C ASN A 54 10.44 2.94 -5.32
N ILE A 55 11.39 2.11 -4.90
CA ILE A 55 12.35 1.44 -5.77
C ILE A 55 12.15 -0.06 -5.58
N GLY A 56 11.83 -0.77 -6.65
CA GLY A 56 11.56 -2.20 -6.66
C GLY A 56 12.53 -2.94 -7.58
N THR A 57 12.97 -4.11 -7.15
CA THR A 57 13.71 -5.06 -7.96
C THR A 57 13.11 -6.45 -7.80
N SER A 58 13.05 -7.23 -8.88
CA SER A 58 12.65 -8.63 -8.81
C SER A 58 13.46 -9.48 -9.78
N TYR A 59 13.57 -10.76 -9.45
CA TYR A 59 14.25 -11.75 -10.24
C TYR A 59 13.41 -13.02 -10.33
N ASP A 60 13.05 -13.40 -11.55
CA ASP A 60 12.26 -14.60 -11.83
C ASP A 60 13.17 -15.79 -12.18
N ILE A 61 12.93 -16.93 -11.57
CA ILE A 61 13.64 -18.19 -11.82
C ILE A 61 12.59 -19.19 -12.29
N ASN A 62 12.62 -19.51 -13.58
CA ASN A 62 11.71 -20.49 -14.17
C ASN A 62 12.36 -21.88 -14.12
N ILE A 63 11.79 -22.80 -13.35
CA ILE A 63 12.22 -24.19 -13.22
C ILE A 63 11.11 -25.07 -13.82
N GLY A 64 11.19 -25.32 -15.13
CA GLY A 64 10.23 -26.15 -15.84
C GLY A 64 8.79 -25.60 -15.77
N ARG A 65 7.92 -26.28 -15.00
CA ARG A 65 6.50 -25.90 -14.80
C ARG A 65 6.26 -25.02 -13.56
N SER A 66 7.32 -24.67 -12.82
CA SER A 66 7.24 -23.83 -11.64
C SER A 66 8.05 -22.55 -11.83
N ARG A 67 7.53 -21.42 -11.33
CA ARG A 67 8.21 -20.12 -11.32
C ARG A 67 8.47 -19.70 -9.89
N ILE A 68 9.72 -19.38 -9.56
CA ILE A 68 10.11 -18.79 -8.28
C ILE A 68 10.52 -17.36 -8.55
N THR A 69 9.87 -16.40 -7.92
CA THR A 69 10.19 -14.97 -8.05
C THR A 69 10.69 -14.46 -6.71
N GLY A 70 11.90 -13.92 -6.68
CA GLY A 70 12.39 -13.11 -5.55
C GLY A 70 12.16 -11.63 -5.85
N ALA A 71 11.71 -10.86 -4.86
CA ALA A 71 11.49 -9.42 -5.01
C ALA A 71 11.98 -8.66 -3.77
N GLY A 72 12.57 -7.49 -4.01
CA GLY A 72 12.94 -6.51 -3.00
C GLY A 72 12.34 -5.16 -3.33
N THR A 73 11.87 -4.42 -2.34
CA THR A 73 11.32 -3.09 -2.52
C THR A 73 11.79 -2.19 -1.39
N PHE A 74 12.32 -1.03 -1.76
CA PHE A 74 12.67 0.05 -0.87
C PHE A 74 11.65 1.18 -1.06
N THR A 75 11.00 1.60 0.02
CA THR A 75 10.05 2.70 0.02
C THR A 75 10.59 3.79 0.94
N SER A 76 10.95 4.94 0.37
CA SER A 76 11.29 6.14 1.11
C SER A 76 10.11 7.11 1.11
N ASN A 77 9.83 7.72 2.25
CA ASN A 77 8.70 8.63 2.46
C ASN A 77 9.23 9.97 2.98
N SER A 78 8.77 11.09 2.43
CA SER A 78 9.25 12.42 2.83
C SER A 78 9.00 12.79 4.30
N PHE A 79 8.05 12.13 4.98
CA PHE A 79 7.73 12.39 6.38
C PHE A 79 7.95 11.19 7.32
N GLN A 80 8.38 10.05 6.79
CA GLN A 80 8.42 8.78 7.52
C GLN A 80 9.72 8.03 7.22
N LYS A 81 10.10 7.10 8.10
CA LYS A 81 11.33 6.31 7.93
C LYS A 81 11.26 5.40 6.71
N ASP A 82 12.45 5.09 6.20
CA ASP A 82 12.62 4.20 5.07
C ASP A 82 12.21 2.75 5.41
N GLN A 83 11.44 2.14 4.51
CA GLN A 83 10.94 0.76 4.64
C GLN A 83 11.59 -0.15 3.60
N TYR A 84 12.09 -1.30 4.06
CA TYR A 84 12.63 -2.36 3.23
C TYR A 84 11.66 -3.55 3.23
N ARG A 85 11.21 -3.98 2.06
CA ARG A 85 10.35 -5.15 1.88
C ARG A 85 11.10 -6.18 1.06
N LEU A 86 11.12 -7.41 1.54
CA LEU A 86 11.63 -8.56 0.81
C LEU A 86 10.49 -9.56 0.66
N GLY A 87 10.39 -10.19 -0.50
CA GLY A 87 9.35 -11.17 -0.78
C GLY A 87 9.82 -12.23 -1.74
N CYS A 88 9.20 -13.39 -1.64
CA CYS A 88 9.33 -14.45 -2.62
C CYS A 88 7.95 -15.04 -2.95
N GLU A 89 7.79 -15.39 -4.21
CA GLU A 89 6.62 -16.06 -4.76
C GLU A 89 7.07 -17.38 -5.37
N VAL A 90 6.32 -18.45 -5.13
CA VAL A 90 6.46 -19.74 -5.80
C VAL A 90 5.14 -20.07 -6.47
N SER A 91 5.14 -20.14 -7.79
CA SER A 91 4.00 -20.50 -8.63
C SER A 91 4.19 -21.89 -9.21
N PHE A 92 3.23 -22.78 -8.99
CA PHE A 92 3.16 -24.11 -9.58
C PHE A 92 2.08 -24.12 -10.66
N ARG A 93 2.53 -24.24 -11.93
CA ARG A 93 1.66 -24.32 -13.12
C ARG A 93 0.63 -23.17 -13.22
N GLU A 94 0.90 -22.04 -12.58
CA GLU A 94 0.01 -20.86 -12.49
C GLU A 94 -1.36 -21.12 -11.84
N ILE A 95 -1.65 -22.36 -11.42
CA ILE A 95 -2.86 -22.77 -10.71
C ILE A 95 -2.71 -22.52 -9.20
N PHE A 96 -1.51 -22.67 -8.68
CA PHE A 96 -1.26 -22.48 -7.25
C PHE A 96 -0.04 -21.60 -7.03
N MET A 97 -0.22 -20.48 -6.35
CA MET A 97 0.84 -19.53 -6.05
C MET A 97 0.93 -19.33 -4.54
N ILE A 98 2.10 -19.56 -3.96
CA ILE A 98 2.38 -19.19 -2.57
C ILE A 98 3.24 -17.94 -2.59
N ARG A 99 2.88 -16.97 -1.76
CA ARG A 99 3.62 -15.72 -1.56
C ARG A 99 4.03 -15.61 -0.11
N THR A 100 5.29 -15.35 0.14
CA THR A 100 5.77 -14.99 1.48
C THR A 100 6.58 -13.71 1.40
N GLY A 101 6.38 -12.82 2.36
CA GLY A 101 7.04 -11.53 2.39
C GLY A 101 7.43 -11.15 3.81
N TYR A 102 8.55 -10.46 3.95
CA TYR A 102 9.00 -9.88 5.19
C TYR A 102 9.21 -8.39 5.01
N THR A 103 8.57 -7.59 5.86
CA THR A 103 8.75 -6.14 5.89
C THR A 103 9.65 -5.77 7.05
N TYR A 104 10.81 -5.21 6.72
CA TYR A 104 11.81 -4.65 7.63
C TYR A 104 11.78 -3.12 7.58
N GLU A 105 11.87 -2.45 8.73
CA GLU A 105 12.01 -1.00 8.84
C GLU A 105 13.24 -0.70 9.71
N GLU A 106 13.94 0.39 9.42
CA GLU A 106 15.15 0.75 10.16
C GLU A 106 14.79 1.23 11.60
N GLY A 107 15.27 0.48 12.62
CA GLY A 107 14.96 0.74 14.05
C GLY A 107 14.23 -0.39 14.78
N ILE A 108 14.17 -1.56 14.17
CA ILE A 108 13.34 -2.72 14.57
C ILE A 108 13.61 -3.32 15.97
N ARG A 109 14.69 -2.98 16.68
CA ARG A 109 14.97 -3.51 18.04
C ARG A 109 14.65 -2.56 19.20
N THR A 110 14.23 -1.32 18.95
CA THR A 110 14.00 -0.34 20.03
C THR A 110 12.58 0.23 19.96
N PRO A 111 11.74 0.04 21.01
CA PRO A 111 10.32 0.42 21.00
C PRO A 111 10.04 1.93 20.96
N SER A 112 11.06 2.78 21.11
CA SER A 112 10.92 4.25 21.18
C SER A 112 10.99 4.99 19.83
N THR A 113 11.30 4.31 18.73
CA THR A 113 11.58 4.96 17.44
C THR A 113 10.71 4.45 16.28
N ARG A 114 9.54 3.88 16.61
CA ARG A 114 8.67 3.13 15.67
C ARG A 114 7.59 4.02 15.08
N THR A 115 7.51 4.08 13.75
CA THR A 115 6.51 4.92 13.03
C THR A 115 5.46 4.09 12.27
N THR A 116 5.66 2.77 12.09
CA THR A 116 4.75 1.87 11.35
C THR A 116 4.31 0.66 12.20
N ALA A 117 3.01 0.34 12.17
CA ALA A 117 2.42 -0.86 12.82
C ALA A 117 2.51 -2.14 11.96
N LEU A 118 2.68 -1.98 10.64
CA LEU A 118 2.76 -3.06 9.66
C LEU A 118 4.17 -3.65 9.58
N ARG A 119 4.54 -4.40 10.61
CA ARG A 119 5.78 -5.18 10.64
C ARG A 119 5.46 -6.66 10.69
N GLY A 120 6.27 -7.45 9.99
CA GLY A 120 6.38 -8.88 10.26
C GLY A 120 6.39 -9.75 9.01
N PRO A 121 6.39 -11.07 9.22
CA PRO A 121 6.15 -12.02 8.16
C PRO A 121 4.71 -11.87 7.66
N SER A 122 4.57 -11.93 6.35
CA SER A 122 3.31 -12.03 5.62
C SER A 122 3.38 -13.28 4.77
N ALA A 123 2.28 -14.00 4.71
CA ALA A 123 2.15 -15.20 3.91
C ALA A 123 0.77 -15.20 3.27
N GLY A 124 0.70 -15.62 2.02
CA GLY A 124 -0.55 -15.78 1.31
C GLY A 124 -0.43 -16.90 0.31
N PHE A 125 -1.58 -17.41 -0.10
CA PHE A 125 -1.68 -18.34 -1.20
C PHE A 125 -2.80 -17.90 -2.13
N THR A 126 -2.66 -18.25 -3.39
CA THR A 126 -3.65 -18.04 -4.43
C THR A 126 -3.89 -19.36 -5.12
N LEU A 127 -5.16 -19.69 -5.30
CA LEU A 127 -5.62 -20.79 -6.12
C LEU A 127 -6.33 -20.22 -7.33
N GLU A 128 -5.81 -20.48 -8.52
CA GLU A 128 -6.45 -20.14 -9.78
C GLU A 128 -6.95 -21.41 -10.45
N LEU A 129 -8.27 -21.56 -10.48
CA LEU A 129 -8.97 -22.67 -11.10
C LEU A 129 -9.40 -22.25 -12.51
N PRO A 130 -8.88 -22.88 -13.58
CA PRO A 130 -9.42 -22.70 -14.92
C PRO A 130 -10.81 -23.33 -14.96
N MET A 131 -11.83 -22.54 -15.30
CA MET A 131 -13.22 -22.97 -15.31
C MET A 131 -13.71 -23.01 -16.76
N GLY A 132 -13.81 -24.21 -17.34
CA GLY A 132 -14.37 -24.43 -18.67
C GLY A 132 -13.40 -24.24 -19.85
N ASP A 133 -13.88 -24.61 -21.05
CA ASP A 133 -13.10 -24.58 -22.30
C ASP A 133 -12.92 -23.17 -22.90
N ASN A 134 -13.61 -22.16 -22.35
CA ASN A 134 -13.58 -20.77 -22.82
C ASN A 134 -12.41 -19.94 -22.28
N GLY A 135 -11.52 -20.52 -21.48
CA GLY A 135 -10.38 -19.78 -20.90
C GLY A 135 -10.73 -18.89 -19.71
N SER A 136 -11.97 -18.94 -19.19
CA SER A 136 -12.34 -18.25 -17.96
C SER A 136 -11.58 -18.82 -16.75
N THR A 137 -11.05 -17.96 -15.90
CA THR A 137 -10.31 -18.36 -14.70
C THR A 137 -10.92 -17.79 -13.43
N PHE A 138 -11.07 -18.63 -12.41
CA PHE A 138 -11.49 -18.24 -11.08
C PHE A 138 -10.30 -18.24 -10.14
N GLY A 139 -9.90 -17.07 -9.63
CA GLY A 139 -8.85 -16.94 -8.65
C GLY A 139 -9.41 -16.71 -7.25
N LEU A 140 -8.91 -17.46 -6.28
CA LEU A 140 -9.13 -17.22 -4.85
C LEU A 140 -7.80 -16.84 -4.21
N ASP A 141 -7.74 -15.65 -3.63
CA ASP A 141 -6.58 -15.10 -2.96
C ASP A 141 -6.83 -15.08 -1.45
N TYR A 142 -5.94 -15.68 -0.69
CA TYR A 142 -5.92 -15.56 0.77
C TYR A 142 -4.57 -15.03 1.21
N SER A 143 -4.57 -13.97 2.01
CA SER A 143 -3.34 -13.42 2.58
C SER A 143 -3.49 -13.12 4.05
N TYR A 144 -2.43 -13.45 4.78
CA TYR A 144 -2.26 -13.14 6.18
C TYR A 144 -1.04 -12.25 6.34
N ARG A 145 -1.22 -11.13 7.03
CA ARG A 145 -0.15 -10.20 7.36
C ARG A 145 -0.10 -10.04 8.86
N HIS A 146 1.02 -10.44 9.46
CA HIS A 146 1.22 -10.15 10.88
C HIS A 146 1.37 -8.63 11.09
N THR A 147 0.76 -8.09 12.14
CA THR A 147 0.73 -6.65 12.44
C THR A 147 0.62 -6.50 13.97
N ASP A 148 1.47 -5.67 14.56
CA ASP A 148 1.49 -5.34 16.00
C ASP A 148 1.16 -3.84 16.13
N PRO A 149 0.06 -3.42 16.79
CA PRO A 149 -0.72 -4.13 17.83
C PRO A 149 -1.99 -4.87 17.36
N PHE A 150 -2.30 -4.92 16.07
CA PHE A 150 -3.60 -5.39 15.55
C PHE A 150 -3.76 -6.93 15.43
N GLN A 151 -2.94 -7.74 16.10
CA GLN A 151 -3.02 -9.22 16.09
C GLN A 151 -3.13 -9.86 14.68
N GLY A 152 -2.60 -9.20 13.65
CA GLY A 152 -2.60 -9.70 12.28
C GLY A 152 -3.88 -9.41 11.48
N SER A 153 -3.71 -9.18 10.19
CA SER A 153 -4.79 -8.93 9.23
C SER A 153 -4.95 -10.13 8.32
N HIS A 154 -6.19 -10.58 8.16
CA HIS A 154 -6.60 -11.58 7.18
C HIS A 154 -7.33 -10.88 6.04
N THR A 155 -6.92 -11.15 4.80
CA THR A 155 -7.57 -10.59 3.61
C THR A 155 -7.92 -11.74 2.68
N ILE A 156 -9.19 -11.79 2.27
CA ILE A 156 -9.73 -12.77 1.34
C ILE A 156 -10.20 -12.02 0.09
N GLY A 157 -9.75 -12.45 -1.08
CA GLY A 157 -10.16 -11.92 -2.37
C GLY A 157 -10.63 -13.05 -3.27
N ALA A 158 -11.65 -12.78 -4.07
CA ALA A 158 -12.07 -13.64 -5.16
C ALA A 158 -12.05 -12.83 -6.46
N ARG A 159 -11.50 -13.41 -7.53
CA ARG A 159 -11.44 -12.83 -8.87
C ARG A 159 -12.05 -13.78 -9.88
N ILE A 160 -12.82 -13.23 -10.80
CA ILE A 160 -13.35 -13.95 -11.97
C ILE A 160 -12.81 -13.23 -13.19
N ASN A 161 -12.09 -13.94 -14.03
CA ASN A 161 -11.75 -13.52 -15.38
C ASN A 161 -12.66 -14.27 -16.34
N LEU A 162 -13.39 -13.53 -17.17
CA LEU A 162 -14.31 -14.06 -18.17
C LEU A 162 -13.64 -14.14 -19.53
#